data_AF-A0A225E3L8-F1
#
_entry.id   AF-A0A225E3L8-F1
#
_cell.length_a   1.000
_cell.length_b   1.000
_cell.length_c   1.000
_cell.angle_alpha   90.00
_cell.angle_beta   90.00
_cell.angle_gamma   90.00
#
_symmetry.space_group_name_H-M   'P 1'
#
loop_
_entity.id
_entity.type
_entity.pdbx_description
1 polymer ?
#
loop_
_entity_poly.entity_id
_entity_poly.type
_entity_poly.pdbx_seq_one_letter_code
_entity_poly.pdbx_strand_id
1 'polypeptide(L)'
;MLTHGGKAWFGGGGDLTPYYPVREDVVHFHQTWKRVCEAHAPLVDYAKMKKDCDDYFFLPHRGEPRGVGGIFFDYFGGDDLDAAFAFVRAAGDQFLDTYLPIVGRRKGLEWTAAQREFQEYRRGRYVEFNLLYDRGTIFGLKTNGRVESILMSLPPAVRYVYDYHPVAGTPEAELTGYWLKPRDWAAG
;
A
#
# COMPACT_ATOMS: atom_id res chain seq x y z
N MET A 1 -33.59 3.98 19.80
CA MET A 1 -33.73 2.92 18.79
C MET A 1 -32.74 3.24 17.67
N LEU A 2 -31.71 2.44 17.46
CA LEU A 2 -30.79 2.63 16.33
C LEU A 2 -31.53 2.17 15.07
N THR A 3 -31.86 3.10 14.18
CA THR A 3 -32.44 2.80 12.87
C THR A 3 -31.32 2.59 11.85
N HIS A 4 -31.47 1.59 10.99
CA HIS A 4 -30.53 1.35 9.90
C HIS A 4 -30.64 2.50 8.89
N GLY A 5 -29.55 3.21 8.63
CA GLY A 5 -29.50 4.27 7.61
C GLY A 5 -29.44 3.67 6.21
N GLY A 6 -29.88 4.42 5.20
CA GLY A 6 -29.86 3.99 3.78
C GLY A 6 -28.54 4.27 3.04
N LYS A 7 -27.49 4.70 3.74
CA LYS A 7 -26.18 4.98 3.12
C LYS A 7 -25.35 3.70 3.06
N ALA A 8 -24.86 3.37 1.87
CA ALA A 8 -23.92 2.29 1.64
C ALA A 8 -22.77 2.80 0.76
N TRP A 9 -21.60 2.20 0.92
CA TRP A 9 -20.41 2.52 0.14
C TRP A 9 -19.44 1.34 0.17
N PHE A 10 -18.48 1.38 -0.74
CA PHE A 10 -17.34 0.48 -0.78
C PHE A 10 -16.07 1.21 -0.32
N GLY A 11 -15.12 0.43 0.20
CA GLY A 11 -13.77 0.87 0.50
C GLY A 11 -12.78 -0.24 0.16
N GLY A 12 -11.55 0.13 -0.18
CA GLY A 12 -10.54 -0.82 -0.60
C GLY A 12 -9.33 -0.15 -1.23
N GLY A 13 -8.47 -0.98 -1.81
CA GLY A 13 -7.25 -0.54 -2.44
C GLY A 13 -6.20 -1.64 -2.49
N GLY A 14 -5.01 -1.27 -2.93
CA GLY A 14 -3.83 -2.11 -2.94
C GLY A 14 -2.60 -1.26 -3.12
N ASP A 15 -1.59 -1.47 -2.28
CA ASP A 15 -0.33 -0.73 -2.27
C ASP A 15 0.88 -1.66 -2.23
N LEU A 16 2.04 -1.16 -2.68
CA LEU A 16 3.30 -1.91 -2.70
C LEU A 16 4.35 -1.26 -1.79
N THR A 17 4.93 -2.05 -0.89
CA THR A 17 5.98 -1.60 0.05
C THR A 17 7.30 -2.36 -0.22
N PRO A 18 8.13 -1.90 -1.18
CA PRO A 18 9.40 -2.54 -1.51
C PRO A 18 10.53 -2.15 -0.53
N TYR A 19 11.56 -3.00 -0.46
CA TYR A 19 12.81 -2.73 0.26
C TYR A 19 13.96 -2.40 -0.69
N TYR A 20 14.09 -3.22 -1.75
CA TYR A 20 15.01 -3.03 -2.87
C TYR A 20 14.18 -3.00 -4.15
N PRO A 21 13.55 -1.85 -4.47
CA PRO A 21 12.62 -1.74 -5.59
C PRO A 21 13.31 -1.94 -6.94
N VAL A 22 12.58 -2.54 -7.87
CA VAL A 22 12.97 -2.64 -9.29
C VAL A 22 11.93 -1.90 -10.11
N ARG A 23 12.37 -1.02 -11.02
CA ARG A 23 11.47 -0.18 -11.84
C ARG A 23 10.38 -0.98 -12.53
N GLU A 24 10.75 -2.08 -13.18
CA GLU A 24 9.80 -2.91 -13.93
C GLU A 24 8.68 -3.47 -13.04
N ASP A 25 8.92 -3.73 -11.75
CA ASP A 25 7.91 -4.20 -10.82
C ASP A 25 6.96 -3.09 -10.40
N VAL A 26 7.51 -1.92 -10.07
CA VAL A 26 6.72 -0.76 -9.66
C VAL A 26 5.84 -0.28 -10.82
N VAL A 27 6.40 -0.20 -12.03
CA VAL A 27 5.66 0.14 -13.25
C VAL A 27 4.59 -0.90 -13.54
N HIS A 28 4.91 -2.20 -13.50
CA HIS A 28 3.93 -3.29 -13.69
C HIS A 28 2.75 -3.18 -12.72
N PHE A 29 3.04 -2.97 -11.43
CA PHE A 29 2.03 -2.83 -10.38
C PHE A 29 1.08 -1.68 -10.69
N HIS A 30 1.63 -0.49 -10.98
CA HIS A 30 0.84 0.72 -11.25
C HIS A 30 0.10 0.68 -12.59
N GLN A 31 0.69 0.14 -13.65
CA GLN A 31 0.02 -0.04 -14.94
C GLN A 31 -1.13 -1.04 -14.86
N THR A 32 -1.01 -2.07 -14.01
CA THR A 32 -2.09 -3.04 -13.82
C THR A 32 -3.28 -2.41 -13.10
N TRP A 33 -3.05 -1.62 -12.04
CA TRP A 33 -4.12 -0.86 -11.41
C TRP A 33 -4.75 0.18 -12.34
N LYS A 34 -3.92 0.91 -13.10
CA LYS A 34 -4.41 1.90 -14.07
C LYS A 34 -5.35 1.28 -15.09
N ARG A 35 -5.02 0.11 -15.66
CA ARG A 35 -5.90 -0.60 -16.61
C ARG A 35 -7.27 -0.94 -16.02
N VAL A 36 -7.32 -1.39 -14.76
CA VAL A 36 -8.60 -1.70 -14.08
C VAL A 36 -9.44 -0.44 -13.90
N CYS A 37 -8.81 0.66 -13.46
CA CYS A 37 -9.48 1.94 -13.30
C CYS A 37 -10.00 2.47 -14.65
N GLU A 38 -9.20 2.42 -15.72
CA GLU A 38 -9.57 2.89 -17.05
C GLU A 38 -10.75 2.10 -17.65
N ALA A 39 -10.83 0.79 -17.37
CA ALA A 39 -11.97 -0.04 -17.77
C ALA A 39 -13.30 0.34 -17.09
N HIS A 40 -13.26 1.14 -16.01
CA HIS A 40 -14.41 1.62 -15.26
C HIS A 40 -14.54 3.16 -15.30
N ALA A 41 -13.85 3.81 -16.23
CA ALA A 41 -14.02 5.23 -16.48
C ALA A 41 -15.44 5.52 -17.05
N PRO A 42 -16.05 6.67 -16.75
CA PRO A 42 -15.51 7.78 -15.97
C PRO A 42 -15.75 7.66 -14.46
N LEU A 43 -16.42 6.60 -13.99
CA LEU A 43 -16.73 6.41 -12.56
C LEU A 43 -15.47 6.33 -11.69
N VAL A 44 -14.40 5.73 -12.24
CA VAL A 44 -13.13 5.54 -11.57
C VAL A 44 -12.04 6.36 -12.26
N ASP A 45 -11.32 7.17 -11.49
CA ASP A 45 -10.15 7.93 -11.93
C ASP A 45 -8.89 7.41 -11.22
N TYR A 46 -8.00 6.76 -11.99
CA TYR A 46 -6.73 6.25 -11.48
C TYR A 46 -5.87 7.34 -10.82
N ALA A 47 -5.82 8.56 -11.39
CA ALA A 47 -4.98 9.62 -10.86
C ALA A 47 -5.46 10.03 -9.46
N LYS A 48 -6.79 10.12 -9.28
CA LYS A 48 -7.40 10.32 -7.95
C LYS A 48 -7.10 9.16 -7.00
N MET A 49 -7.37 7.91 -7.39
CA MET A 49 -7.17 6.75 -6.51
C MET A 49 -5.72 6.59 -6.08
N LYS A 50 -4.78 6.88 -6.99
CA LYS A 50 -3.35 6.86 -6.71
C LYS A 50 -2.96 7.98 -5.76
N LYS A 51 -3.47 9.20 -5.97
CA LYS A 51 -3.22 10.32 -5.05
C LYS A 51 -3.75 10.01 -3.65
N ASP A 52 -4.97 9.48 -3.55
CA ASP A 52 -5.57 9.10 -2.28
C ASP A 52 -4.72 8.01 -1.57
N CYS A 53 -4.08 7.11 -2.33
CA CYS A 53 -3.16 6.11 -1.81
C CYS A 53 -1.86 6.74 -1.25
N ASP A 54 -1.26 7.68 -1.99
CA ASP A 54 -0.06 8.39 -1.55
C ASP A 54 -0.32 9.20 -0.27
N ASP A 55 -1.49 9.86 -0.21
CA ASP A 55 -1.90 10.68 0.94
C ASP A 55 -2.23 9.81 2.16
N TYR A 56 -2.91 8.67 1.97
CA TYR A 56 -3.32 7.79 3.07
C TYR A 56 -2.13 7.05 3.69
N PHE A 57 -1.24 6.49 2.87
CA PHE A 57 -0.10 5.70 3.33
C PHE A 57 1.16 6.53 3.56
N PHE A 58 1.02 7.62 4.33
CA PHE A 58 2.12 8.51 4.70
C PHE A 58 2.42 8.42 6.20
N LEU A 59 3.70 8.57 6.59
CA LEU A 59 4.14 8.61 7.98
C LEU A 59 4.54 10.06 8.34
N PRO A 60 3.63 10.89 8.90
CA PRO A 60 3.90 12.31 9.17
C PRO A 60 5.13 12.56 10.05
N HIS A 61 5.37 11.72 11.06
CA HIS A 61 6.50 11.89 11.99
C HIS A 61 7.85 11.51 11.36
N ARG A 62 7.85 10.83 10.21
CA ARG A 62 9.06 10.49 9.44
C ARG A 62 9.20 11.32 8.16
N GLY A 63 8.12 11.95 7.72
CA GLY A 63 8.08 12.66 6.44
C GLY A 63 8.26 11.73 5.23
N GLU A 64 7.87 10.46 5.34
CA GLU A 64 8.05 9.47 4.26
C GLU A 64 6.74 8.69 3.98
N PRO A 65 6.46 8.33 2.71
CA PRO A 65 5.48 7.31 2.37
C PRO A 65 5.84 5.94 2.94
N ARG A 66 4.83 5.11 3.20
CA ARG A 66 5.00 3.72 3.60
C ARG A 66 5.64 2.87 2.49
N GLY A 67 5.28 3.17 1.24
CA GLY A 67 5.68 2.42 0.05
C GLY A 67 5.64 3.28 -1.21
N VAL A 68 5.57 2.63 -2.37
CA VAL A 68 5.53 3.30 -3.70
C VAL A 68 4.11 3.69 -4.13
N GLY A 69 3.11 3.44 -3.28
CA GLY A 69 1.70 3.75 -3.54
C GLY A 69 0.97 2.60 -4.22
N GLY A 70 -0.10 2.95 -4.92
CA GLY A 70 -1.02 2.01 -5.56
C GLY A 70 -2.37 2.67 -5.83
N ILE A 71 -3.47 2.04 -5.42
CA ILE A 71 -4.80 2.66 -5.40
C ILE A 71 -5.39 2.58 -4.00
N PHE A 72 -6.14 3.61 -3.61
CA PHE A 72 -6.91 3.63 -2.37
C PHE A 72 -8.23 4.35 -2.62
N PHE A 73 -9.30 3.82 -2.04
CA PHE A 73 -10.62 4.43 -2.08
C PHE A 73 -11.40 4.11 -0.82
N ASP A 74 -12.16 5.08 -0.35
CA ASP A 74 -13.06 4.98 0.79
C ASP A 74 -14.30 5.80 0.47
N TYR A 75 -15.45 5.44 1.05
CA TYR A 75 -16.75 6.05 0.71
C TYR A 75 -17.07 6.03 -0.79
N PHE A 76 -16.63 4.99 -1.51
CA PHE A 76 -16.81 4.86 -2.96
C PHE A 76 -18.18 4.29 -3.33
N GLY A 77 -18.78 4.83 -4.39
CA GLY A 77 -19.99 4.30 -5.01
C GLY A 77 -21.14 5.29 -5.16
N GLY A 78 -21.16 6.35 -4.35
CA GLY A 78 -22.11 7.46 -4.52
C GLY A 78 -23.55 6.98 -4.72
N ASP A 79 -24.14 7.35 -5.86
CA ASP A 79 -25.52 7.00 -6.24
C ASP A 79 -25.62 5.72 -7.11
N ASP A 80 -24.49 5.13 -7.56
CA ASP A 80 -24.45 3.94 -8.42
C ASP A 80 -23.62 2.81 -7.79
N LEU A 81 -24.24 2.10 -6.84
CA LEU A 81 -23.60 1.02 -6.11
C LEU A 81 -23.33 -0.22 -6.97
N ASP A 82 -24.10 -0.45 -8.03
CA ASP A 82 -23.92 -1.61 -8.90
C ASP A 82 -22.66 -1.45 -9.76
N ALA A 83 -22.46 -0.26 -10.34
CA ALA A 83 -21.23 0.05 -11.05
C ALA A 83 -20.01 0.08 -10.11
N ALA A 84 -20.19 0.59 -8.89
CA ALA A 84 -19.15 0.58 -7.87
C ALA A 84 -18.74 -0.84 -7.47
N PHE A 85 -19.73 -1.73 -7.29
CA PHE A 85 -19.49 -3.13 -6.99
C PHE A 85 -18.77 -3.85 -8.14
N ALA A 86 -19.13 -3.56 -9.40
CA ALA A 86 -18.44 -4.09 -10.56
C ALA A 86 -16.93 -3.74 -10.54
N PHE A 87 -16.59 -2.47 -10.23
CA PHE A 87 -15.21 -2.05 -10.06
C PHE A 87 -14.51 -2.78 -8.90
N VAL A 88 -15.14 -2.86 -7.72
CA VAL A 88 -14.53 -3.51 -6.54
C VAL A 88 -14.25 -4.98 -6.81
N ARG A 89 -15.16 -5.67 -7.51
CA ARG A 89 -14.93 -7.04 -7.97
C ARG A 89 -13.75 -7.14 -8.92
N ALA A 90 -13.72 -6.32 -9.96
CA ALA A 90 -12.64 -6.31 -10.93
C ALA A 90 -11.27 -6.00 -10.28
N ALA A 91 -11.24 -5.08 -9.31
CA ALA A 91 -10.05 -4.77 -8.53
C ALA A 91 -9.58 -5.97 -7.68
N GLY A 92 -10.53 -6.68 -7.06
CA GLY A 92 -10.26 -7.92 -6.32
C GLY A 92 -9.69 -9.03 -7.22
N ASP A 93 -10.31 -9.24 -8.39
CA ASP A 93 -9.87 -10.24 -9.36
C ASP A 93 -8.47 -9.93 -9.91
N GLN A 94 -8.16 -8.65 -10.13
CA GLN A 94 -6.85 -8.23 -10.66
C GLN A 94 -5.72 -8.30 -9.62
N PHE A 95 -6.03 -8.35 -8.31
CA PHE A 95 -5.02 -8.24 -7.25
C PHE A 95 -3.84 -9.21 -7.45
N LEU A 96 -4.11 -10.47 -7.79
CA LEU A 96 -3.07 -11.48 -7.99
C LEU A 96 -2.15 -11.13 -9.17
N ASP A 97 -2.69 -10.60 -10.26
CA ASP A 97 -1.90 -10.17 -11.41
C ASP A 97 -1.02 -8.95 -11.11
N THR A 98 -1.41 -8.11 -10.15
CA THR A 98 -0.56 -6.98 -9.71
C THR A 98 0.69 -7.46 -8.98
N TYR A 99 0.60 -8.55 -8.21
CA TYR A 99 1.62 -8.94 -7.23
C TYR A 99 2.36 -10.25 -7.54
N LEU A 100 1.66 -11.29 -8.00
CA LEU A 100 2.28 -12.60 -8.24
C LEU A 100 3.43 -12.56 -9.28
N PRO A 101 3.37 -11.79 -10.38
CA PRO A 101 4.50 -11.67 -11.29
C PRO A 101 5.76 -11.11 -10.62
N ILE A 102 5.61 -10.18 -9.68
CA ILE A 102 6.71 -9.61 -8.90
C ILE A 102 7.31 -10.71 -8.01
N VAL A 103 6.48 -11.42 -7.25
CA VAL A 103 6.95 -12.55 -6.42
C VAL A 103 7.65 -13.61 -7.27
N GLY A 104 7.08 -13.97 -8.42
CA GLY A 104 7.66 -14.92 -9.36
C GLY A 104 9.07 -14.54 -9.82
N ARG A 105 9.30 -13.26 -10.14
CA ARG A 105 10.61 -12.73 -10.53
C ARG A 105 11.61 -12.66 -9.38
N ARG A 106 11.16 -12.36 -8.15
CA ARG A 106 12.04 -11.95 -7.04
C ARG A 106 12.28 -13.02 -5.98
N LYS A 107 11.39 -14.01 -5.83
CA LYS A 107 11.45 -14.97 -4.71
C LYS A 107 12.73 -15.82 -4.64
N GLY A 108 13.41 -16.00 -5.77
CA GLY A 108 14.63 -16.81 -5.87
C GLY A 108 15.93 -16.01 -5.82
N LEU A 109 15.86 -14.68 -5.63
CA LEU A 109 17.05 -13.85 -5.55
C LEU A 109 17.81 -14.11 -4.25
N GLU A 110 19.12 -14.23 -4.35
CA GLU A 110 20.00 -14.26 -3.19
C GLU A 110 20.01 -12.89 -2.50
N TRP A 111 20.19 -12.91 -1.18
CA TRP A 111 20.26 -11.72 -0.36
C TRP A 111 21.36 -11.87 0.69
N THR A 112 21.93 -10.74 1.09
CA THR A 112 22.96 -10.68 2.13
C THR A 112 22.36 -10.44 3.51
N ALA A 113 23.11 -10.75 4.56
CA ALA A 113 22.69 -10.45 5.93
C ALA A 113 22.36 -8.95 6.13
N ALA A 114 23.16 -8.05 5.54
CA ALA A 114 22.91 -6.61 5.58
C ALA A 114 21.56 -6.22 4.93
N GLN A 115 21.22 -6.84 3.80
CA GLN A 115 19.92 -6.61 3.14
C GLN A 115 18.75 -7.10 3.99
N ARG A 116 18.94 -8.21 4.70
CA ARG A 116 17.94 -8.71 5.65
C ARG A 116 17.76 -7.77 6.85
N GLU A 117 18.85 -7.25 7.41
CA GLU A 117 18.78 -6.28 8.50
C GLU A 117 18.10 -4.98 8.07
N PHE A 118 18.39 -4.49 6.86
CA PHE A 118 17.69 -3.34 6.29
C PHE A 118 16.19 -3.61 6.06
N GLN A 119 15.83 -4.81 5.58
CA GLN A 119 14.43 -5.21 5.47
C GLN A 119 13.72 -5.17 6.84
N GLU A 120 14.33 -5.71 7.89
CA GLU A 120 13.77 -5.69 9.25
C GLU A 120 13.66 -4.27 9.81
N TYR A 121 14.63 -3.41 9.49
CA TYR A 121 14.57 -1.98 9.81
C TYR A 121 13.39 -1.29 9.11
N ARG A 122 13.21 -1.50 7.80
CA ARG A 122 12.09 -0.93 7.05
C ARG A 122 10.74 -1.51 7.48
N ARG A 123 10.68 -2.77 7.90
CA ARG A 123 9.48 -3.35 8.54
C ARG A 123 9.08 -2.62 9.83
N GLY A 124 10.03 -2.03 10.55
CA GLY A 124 9.75 -1.11 11.65
C GLY A 124 8.83 0.04 11.22
N ARG A 125 9.06 0.65 10.05
CA ARG A 125 8.18 1.70 9.50
C ARG A 125 6.78 1.20 9.17
N TYR A 126 6.67 -0.03 8.67
CA TYR A 126 5.38 -0.67 8.43
C TYR A 126 4.57 -0.83 9.73
N VAL A 127 5.25 -1.25 10.81
CA VAL A 127 4.65 -1.32 12.16
C VAL A 127 4.28 0.07 12.68
N GLU A 128 5.17 1.06 12.57
CA GLU A 128 4.89 2.45 12.96
C GLU A 128 3.60 2.95 12.28
N PHE A 129 3.46 2.74 10.96
CA PHE A 129 2.25 3.16 10.25
C PHE A 129 0.98 2.47 10.77
N ASN A 130 0.98 1.14 10.85
CA ASN A 130 -0.22 0.39 11.22
C ASN A 130 -0.67 0.71 12.66
N LEU A 131 0.27 0.92 13.59
CA LEU A 131 -0.07 1.19 14.98
C LEU A 131 -0.41 2.67 15.26
N LEU A 132 0.13 3.61 14.47
CA LEU A 132 -0.03 5.05 14.72
C LEU A 132 -1.04 5.74 13.82
N TYR A 133 -1.24 5.27 12.58
CA TYR A 133 -2.00 6.00 11.56
C TYR A 133 -3.09 5.19 10.86
N ASP A 134 -2.95 3.86 10.76
CA ASP A 134 -3.96 3.06 10.10
C ASP A 134 -5.30 3.10 10.87
N ARG A 135 -6.31 3.72 10.25
CA ARG A 135 -7.61 3.96 10.88
C ARG A 135 -8.29 2.65 11.25
N GLY A 136 -8.17 1.62 10.40
CA GLY A 136 -8.75 0.30 10.63
C GLY A 136 -8.16 -0.39 11.85
N THR A 137 -6.83 -0.42 11.95
CA THR A 137 -6.10 -1.01 13.09
C THR A 137 -6.44 -0.30 14.40
N ILE A 138 -6.35 1.04 14.43
CA ILE A 138 -6.63 1.82 15.65
C ILE A 138 -8.08 1.64 16.10
N PHE A 139 -9.03 1.73 15.18
CA PHE A 139 -10.44 1.55 15.49
C PHE A 139 -10.73 0.14 16.01
N GLY A 140 -10.22 -0.90 15.34
CA GLY A 140 -10.42 -2.29 15.75
C GLY A 140 -9.89 -2.58 17.15
N LEU A 141 -8.69 -2.07 17.48
CA LEU A 141 -8.11 -2.25 18.82
C LEU A 141 -8.89 -1.49 19.90
N LYS A 142 -9.41 -0.29 19.59
CA LYS A 142 -10.19 0.52 20.54
C LYS A 142 -11.62 0.03 20.77
N THR A 143 -12.14 -0.83 19.87
CA THR A 143 -13.54 -1.27 19.89
C THR A 143 -13.70 -2.76 20.21
N ASN A 144 -12.70 -3.39 20.82
CA ASN A 144 -12.70 -4.83 21.16
C ASN A 144 -12.91 -5.73 19.94
N GLY A 145 -12.39 -5.35 18.77
CA GLY A 145 -12.31 -6.23 17.61
C GLY A 145 -11.40 -7.44 17.86
N ARG A 146 -11.43 -8.43 16.97
CA ARG A 146 -10.60 -9.64 17.09
C ARG A 146 -9.12 -9.30 16.89
N VAL A 147 -8.38 -9.18 18.00
CA VAL A 147 -6.97 -8.74 18.04
C VAL A 147 -6.08 -9.52 17.06
N GLU A 148 -6.13 -10.85 17.06
CA GLU A 148 -5.33 -11.69 16.15
C GLU A 148 -5.62 -11.45 14.66
N SER A 149 -6.85 -11.05 14.32
CA SER A 149 -7.17 -10.66 12.94
C SER A 149 -6.62 -9.28 12.60
N ILE A 150 -6.66 -8.34 13.55
CA ILE A 150 -6.21 -6.96 13.35
C ILE A 150 -4.68 -6.91 13.21
N LEU A 151 -3.95 -7.63 14.08
CA LEU A 151 -2.50 -7.63 14.11
C LEU A 151 -1.84 -8.58 13.10
N MET A 152 -2.62 -9.29 12.27
CA MET A 152 -2.11 -10.14 11.19
C MET A 152 -1.23 -9.36 10.20
N SER A 153 -1.43 -8.04 10.09
CA SER A 153 -0.61 -7.16 9.25
C SER A 153 0.82 -6.99 9.78
N LEU A 154 1.09 -7.29 11.05
CA LEU A 154 2.42 -7.08 11.63
C LEU A 154 3.42 -8.13 11.11
N PRO A 155 4.61 -7.71 10.66
CA PRO A 155 5.63 -8.62 10.15
C PRO A 155 6.27 -9.45 11.28
N PRO A 156 6.81 -10.63 10.96
CA PRO A 156 7.31 -11.58 11.97
C PRO A 156 8.59 -11.13 12.69
N ALA A 157 9.38 -10.26 12.08
CA ALA A 157 10.61 -9.71 12.66
C ALA A 157 10.78 -8.27 12.23
N VAL A 158 11.10 -7.41 13.20
CA VAL A 158 11.33 -5.97 13.01
C VAL A 158 12.55 -5.53 13.79
N ARG A 159 13.21 -4.48 13.31
CA ARG A 159 14.36 -3.87 13.97
C ARG A 159 14.15 -2.38 14.09
N TYR A 160 14.45 -1.84 15.27
CA TYR A 160 14.59 -0.41 15.49
C TYR A 160 16.04 -0.10 15.81
N VAL A 161 16.63 0.82 15.05
CA VAL A 161 18.01 1.28 15.23
C VAL A 161 17.94 2.76 15.54
N TYR A 162 18.60 3.18 16.62
CA TYR A 162 18.71 4.58 16.98
C TYR A 162 19.43 5.36 15.88
N ASP A 163 18.83 6.49 15.48
CA ASP A 163 19.40 7.45 14.53
C ASP A 163 19.98 6.84 13.24
N TYR A 164 19.30 5.84 12.69
CA TYR A 164 19.76 5.18 11.47
C TYR A 164 19.63 6.11 10.26
N HIS A 165 20.75 6.27 9.55
CA HIS A 165 20.81 6.88 8.23
C HIS A 165 21.46 5.90 7.25
N PRO A 166 20.83 5.63 6.08
CA PRO A 166 21.45 4.81 5.07
C PRO A 166 22.68 5.51 4.49
N VAL A 167 23.69 4.73 4.12
CA VAL A 167 24.93 5.25 3.55
C VAL A 167 24.66 5.86 2.18
N ALA A 168 25.18 7.07 1.92
CA ALA A 168 24.98 7.74 0.63
C ALA A 168 25.51 6.89 -0.53
N GLY A 169 24.76 6.85 -1.64
CA GLY A 169 25.11 6.08 -2.83
C GLY A 169 24.78 4.59 -2.76
N THR A 170 24.15 4.10 -1.68
CA THR A 170 23.67 2.71 -1.61
C THR A 170 22.20 2.57 -2.00
N PRO A 171 21.73 1.36 -2.35
CA PRO A 171 20.32 1.11 -2.65
C PRO A 171 19.38 1.47 -1.49
N GLU A 172 19.85 1.37 -0.24
CA GLU A 172 19.09 1.76 0.96
C GLU A 172 18.83 3.27 1.00
N ALA A 173 19.81 4.09 0.61
CA ALA A 173 19.66 5.53 0.50
C ALA A 173 18.80 5.91 -0.72
N GLU A 174 18.90 5.13 -1.80
CA GLU A 174 18.06 5.31 -2.98
C GLU A 174 16.57 5.09 -2.65
N LEU A 175 16.24 4.11 -1.81
CA LEU A 175 14.85 3.83 -1.40
C LEU A 175 14.15 5.10 -0.91
N THR A 176 14.70 5.80 0.08
CA THR A 176 14.09 7.02 0.64
C THR A 176 14.35 8.25 -0.23
N GLY A 177 15.49 8.31 -0.93
CA GLY A 177 15.88 9.44 -1.77
C GLY A 177 15.11 9.53 -3.09
N TYR A 178 14.69 8.39 -3.65
CA TYR A 178 14.08 8.29 -4.97
C TYR A 178 12.69 7.64 -4.95
N TRP A 179 12.58 6.45 -4.35
CA TRP A 179 11.42 5.56 -4.51
C TRP A 179 10.25 5.92 -3.60
N LEU A 180 10.51 6.27 -2.34
CA LEU A 180 9.48 6.68 -1.38
C LEU A 180 9.15 8.18 -1.55
N LYS A 181 8.78 8.56 -2.77
CA LYS A 181 8.31 9.89 -3.13
C LYS A 181 7.13 9.75 -4.11
N PRO A 182 6.06 10.54 -3.97
CA PRO A 182 4.96 10.53 -4.94
C PRO A 182 5.45 10.74 -6.37
N ARG A 183 5.23 9.75 -7.24
CA ARG A 183 5.63 9.77 -8.66
C ARG A 183 4.56 9.11 -9.52
N ASP A 184 4.47 9.50 -10.79
CA ASP A 184 3.61 8.80 -11.76
C ASP A 184 4.33 7.58 -12.33
N TRP A 185 4.26 6.47 -11.60
CA TRP A 185 4.88 5.21 -12.00
C TRP A 185 4.18 4.55 -13.21
N ALA A 186 2.93 4.92 -13.51
CA ALA A 186 2.23 4.33 -14.64
C ALA A 186 2.72 4.89 -15.99
N ALA A 187 3.43 6.01 -15.99
CA ALA A 187 4.01 6.63 -17.18
C ALA A 187 5.36 6.02 -17.64
N GLY A 188 6.03 5.21 -16.79
CA GLY A 188 7.32 4.56 -17.07
C GLY A 188 8.50 5.10 -16.26
#